data_AF-A0A829CV23-F1
#
_entry.id   AF-A0A829CV23-F1
#
_cell.length_a   1.000
_cell.length_b   1.000
_cell.length_c   1.000
_cell.angle_alpha   90.00
_cell.angle_beta   90.00
_cell.angle_gamma   90.00
#
_symmetry.space_group_name_H-M   'P 1'
#
loop_
_entity.id
_entity.type
_entity.pdbx_description
1 polymer ?
#
loop_
_entity_poly.entity_id
_entity_poly.type
_entity_poly.pdbx_seq_one_letter_code
_entity_poly.pdbx_strand_id
1 'polypeptide(L)'
;MKRIVLVSTLILFLFTACKKKEELILGDWVKIKECSEKGECINQEKRNHLQIFPQGLAKYDAFHLTYKMQGDDIHFNLADLAFDLEYRILKVNEKELRLFNKKTNAEEYFEKN
;
A
#
# COMPACT_ATOMS: atom_id res chain seq x y z
N MET A 1 19.16 23.46 34.19
CA MET A 1 18.25 22.29 34.21
C MET A 1 17.05 22.42 33.24
N LYS A 2 16.38 23.58 33.09
CA LYS A 2 15.22 23.72 32.18
C LYS A 2 15.51 23.56 30.68
N ARG A 3 16.71 23.93 30.19
CA ARG A 3 17.07 23.86 28.76
C ARG A 3 17.32 22.45 28.24
N ILE A 4 17.80 21.53 29.09
CA ILE A 4 18.15 20.15 28.69
C ILE A 4 16.87 19.34 28.44
N VAL A 5 15.85 19.53 29.28
CA VAL A 5 14.55 18.86 29.15
C VAL A 5 13.83 19.27 27.86
N LEU A 6 13.95 20.54 27.46
CA LEU A 6 13.36 21.07 26.22
C LEU A 6 14.03 20.51 24.96
N VAL A 7 15.35 20.32 25.00
CA VAL A 7 16.09 19.73 23.88
C VAL A 7 15.80 18.22 23.79
N SER A 8 15.66 17.51 24.92
CA SER A 8 15.34 16.09 24.90
C SER A 8 13.91 15.80 24.44
N THR A 9 12.92 16.64 24.78
CA THR A 9 11.57 16.51 24.20
C THR A 9 11.54 16.81 22.71
N LEU A 10 12.27 17.83 22.24
CA LEU A 10 12.33 18.17 20.82
C LEU A 10 12.94 17.04 19.97
N ILE A 11 13.98 16.39 20.48
CA ILE A 11 14.62 15.24 19.81
C ILE A 11 13.70 14.01 19.82
N LEU A 12 12.95 13.77 20.90
CA LEU A 12 11.95 12.68 20.92
C LEU A 12 10.85 12.89 19.87
N PHE A 13 10.37 14.12 19.68
CA PHE A 13 9.33 14.43 18.68
C PHE A 13 9.81 14.30 17.22
N LEU A 14 11.12 14.48 16.97
CA LEU A 14 11.68 14.35 15.62
C LEU A 14 11.72 12.89 15.12
N PHE A 15 11.75 11.91 16.03
CA PHE A 15 11.74 10.48 15.66
C PHE A 15 10.33 9.87 15.58
N THR A 16 9.28 10.56 16.04
CA THR A 16 7.93 9.99 16.15
C THR A 16 7.05 10.09 14.90
N ALA A 17 7.49 10.76 13.82
CA ALA A 17 6.58 11.10 12.72
C ALA A 17 6.81 10.35 11.40
N CYS A 18 7.82 9.49 11.28
CA CYS A 18 8.02 8.70 10.06
C CYS A 18 7.38 7.32 10.23
N LYS A 19 6.08 7.22 9.88
CA LYS A 19 5.37 5.94 9.82
C LYS A 19 6.12 4.99 8.87
N LYS A 20 6.26 3.74 9.26
CA LYS A 20 6.88 2.73 8.40
C LYS A 20 5.99 2.47 7.18
N LYS A 21 6.59 2.02 6.07
CA LYS A 21 5.84 1.71 4.83
C LYS A 21 4.75 0.66 5.10
N GLU A 22 5.08 -0.34 5.91
CA GLU A 22 4.20 -1.40 6.36
C GLU A 22 2.97 -0.87 7.11
N GLU A 23 3.11 0.24 7.83
CA GLU A 23 1.99 0.89 8.53
C GLU A 23 1.17 1.77 7.57
N LEU A 24 1.84 2.45 6.64
CA LEU A 24 1.20 3.36 5.69
C LEU A 24 0.28 2.63 4.71
N ILE A 25 0.63 1.41 4.30
CA ILE A 25 -0.19 0.62 3.37
C ILE A 25 -1.49 0.07 4.00
N LEU A 26 -1.62 0.06 5.33
CA LEU A 26 -2.81 -0.46 5.99
C LEU A 26 -4.03 0.43 5.73
N GLY A 27 -5.19 -0.15 5.48
CA GLY A 27 -6.44 0.58 5.26
C GLY A 27 -7.24 0.08 4.06
N ASP A 28 -8.30 0.81 3.74
CA ASP A 28 -9.17 0.58 2.57
C ASP A 28 -8.74 1.49 1.43
N TRP A 29 -8.47 0.89 0.28
CA TRP A 29 -7.93 1.55 -0.90
C TRP A 29 -8.85 1.30 -2.10
N VAL A 30 -9.29 2.37 -2.73
CA VAL A 30 -10.15 2.32 -3.90
C VAL A 30 -9.32 2.51 -5.14
N LYS A 31 -9.35 1.55 -6.06
CA LYS A 31 -8.68 1.67 -7.35
C LYS A 31 -9.37 2.73 -8.20
N ILE A 32 -8.62 3.74 -8.64
CA ILE A 32 -9.13 4.86 -9.42
C ILE A 32 -8.74 4.79 -10.90
N LYS A 33 -7.55 4.27 -11.21
CA LYS A 33 -7.04 4.12 -12.57
C LYS A 33 -5.98 3.04 -12.66
N GLU A 34 -5.77 2.56 -13.87
CA GLU A 34 -4.68 1.67 -14.25
C GLU A 34 -4.00 2.22 -15.49
N CYS A 35 -2.67 2.23 -15.51
CA CYS A 35 -1.88 2.65 -16.67
C CYS A 35 -1.05 1.47 -17.16
N SER A 36 -1.18 1.13 -18.44
CA SER A 36 -0.40 0.06 -19.07
C SER A 36 1.07 0.49 -19.27
N GLU A 37 1.92 -0.48 -19.59
CA GLU A 37 3.33 -0.24 -19.94
C GLU A 37 3.50 0.75 -21.09
N LYS A 38 2.52 0.84 -22.01
CA LYS A 38 2.54 1.77 -23.15
C LYS A 38 2.14 3.20 -22.78
N GLY A 39 1.80 3.45 -21.51
CA GLY A 39 1.38 4.76 -21.01
C GLY A 39 -0.11 5.06 -21.19
N GLU A 40 -0.89 4.12 -21.72
CA GLU A 40 -2.34 4.25 -21.83
C GLU A 40 -2.98 4.07 -20.46
N CYS A 41 -3.70 5.08 -19.97
CA CYS A 41 -4.37 5.06 -18.68
C CYS A 41 -5.89 4.94 -18.83
N ILE A 42 -6.48 3.99 -18.12
CA ILE A 42 -7.91 3.75 -18.06
C ILE A 42 -8.39 4.07 -16.65
N ASN A 43 -9.36 4.99 -16.55
CA ASN A 43 -10.07 5.23 -15.29
C ASN A 43 -10.97 4.03 -15.00
N GLN A 44 -10.95 3.56 -13.76
CA GLN A 44 -11.74 2.40 -13.37
C GLN A 44 -13.19 2.83 -13.11
N GLU A 45 -14.11 2.39 -13.97
CA GLU A 45 -15.55 2.61 -13.77
C GLU A 45 -16.07 1.84 -12.54
N LYS A 46 -15.53 0.63 -12.33
CA LYS A 46 -15.72 -0.13 -11.10
C LYS A 46 -14.62 0.21 -10.11
N ARG A 47 -15.03 0.78 -8.97
CA ARG A 47 -14.15 1.08 -7.84
C ARG A 47 -13.82 -0.21 -7.09
N ASN A 48 -12.86 -0.98 -7.59
CA ASN A 48 -12.36 -2.16 -6.88
C ASN A 48 -11.73 -1.73 -5.54
N HIS A 49 -12.02 -2.46 -4.47
CA HIS A 49 -11.52 -2.19 -3.13
C HIS A 49 -10.40 -3.16 -2.75
N LEU A 50 -9.25 -2.61 -2.36
CA LEU A 50 -8.15 -3.34 -1.74
C LEU A 50 -8.06 -2.93 -0.27
N GLN A 51 -8.44 -3.84 0.63
CA GLN A 51 -8.31 -3.65 2.06
C GLN A 51 -7.08 -4.39 2.56
N ILE A 52 -6.16 -3.68 3.21
CA ILE A 52 -4.94 -4.27 3.78
C ILE A 52 -5.02 -4.16 5.31
N PHE A 53 -5.01 -5.31 5.98
CA PHE A 53 -5.12 -5.42 7.42
C PHE A 53 -3.77 -5.77 8.06
N PRO A 54 -3.59 -5.55 9.37
CA PRO A 54 -2.43 -6.06 10.08
C PRO A 54 -2.27 -7.58 9.94
N GLN A 55 -1.07 -8.08 10.25
CA GLN A 55 -0.77 -9.52 10.33
C GLN A 55 -0.81 -10.28 8.99
N GLY A 56 -0.64 -9.59 7.86
CA GLY A 56 -0.52 -10.26 6.56
C GLY A 56 -1.87 -10.69 5.98
N LEU A 57 -2.96 -10.03 6.35
CA LEU A 57 -4.30 -10.28 5.83
C LEU A 57 -4.74 -9.15 4.90
N ALA A 58 -5.39 -9.48 3.79
CA ALA A 58 -5.93 -8.49 2.88
C ALA A 58 -7.23 -8.99 2.24
N LYS A 59 -7.94 -8.09 1.57
CA LYS A 59 -9.15 -8.40 0.81
C LYS A 59 -9.15 -7.59 -0.47
N TYR A 60 -9.43 -8.23 -1.60
CA TYR A 60 -9.67 -7.56 -2.86
C TYR A 60 -11.11 -7.82 -3.29
N ASP A 61 -11.97 -6.81 -3.20
CA ASP A 61 -13.43 -6.90 -3.29
C ASP A 61 -14.03 -8.00 -2.40
N ALA A 62 -14.37 -9.15 -2.98
CA ALA A 62 -14.93 -10.31 -2.29
C ALA A 62 -13.89 -11.39 -1.95
N PHE A 63 -12.67 -11.29 -2.48
CA PHE A 63 -11.62 -12.30 -2.32
C PHE A 63 -10.78 -12.03 -1.09
N HIS A 64 -10.64 -13.04 -0.22
CA HIS A 64 -9.74 -12.99 0.93
C HIS A 64 -8.32 -13.36 0.49
N LEU A 65 -7.35 -12.56 0.93
CA LEU A 65 -5.96 -12.65 0.57
C LEU A 65 -5.10 -12.78 1.83
N THR A 66 -3.98 -13.46 1.70
CA THR A 66 -2.84 -13.23 2.60
C THR A 66 -1.81 -12.40 1.85
N TYR A 67 -0.97 -11.65 2.58
CA TYR A 67 0.13 -10.91 1.97
C TYR A 67 1.42 -10.99 2.76
N LYS A 68 2.53 -10.87 2.06
CA LYS A 68 3.87 -10.71 2.64
C LYS A 68 4.61 -9.59 1.93
N MET A 69 5.29 -8.76 2.70
CA MET A 69 6.14 -7.70 2.17
C MET A 69 7.61 -8.09 2.26
N GLN A 70 8.40 -7.69 1.27
CA GLN A 70 9.84 -7.79 1.27
C GLN A 70 10.43 -6.51 0.66
N GLY A 71 10.83 -5.57 1.53
CA GLY A 71 11.25 -4.24 1.10
C GLY A 71 10.09 -3.50 0.43
N ASP A 72 10.23 -3.24 -0.87
CA ASP A 72 9.21 -2.52 -1.66
C ASP A 72 8.23 -3.45 -2.36
N ASP A 73 8.47 -4.76 -2.34
CA ASP A 73 7.62 -5.73 -2.99
C ASP A 73 6.54 -6.26 -2.01
N ILE A 74 5.34 -6.46 -2.52
CA ILE A 74 4.20 -7.06 -1.82
C ILE A 74 3.64 -8.22 -2.64
N HIS A 75 3.53 -9.39 -2.01
CA HIS A 75 3.00 -10.61 -2.62
C HIS A 75 1.66 -10.92 -1.98
N PHE A 76 0.58 -10.90 -2.77
CA PHE A 76 -0.74 -11.35 -2.34
C PHE A 76 -0.96 -12.78 -2.81
N ASN A 77 -1.44 -13.63 -1.90
CA ASN A 77 -1.73 -15.03 -2.15
C ASN A 77 -3.22 -15.30 -1.83
N LEU A 78 -3.92 -15.92 -2.79
CA LEU A 78 -5.30 -16.38 -2.62
C LEU A 78 -5.26 -17.81 -2.09
N ALA A 79 -5.79 -18.04 -0.90
CA ALA A 79 -5.75 -19.36 -0.26
C ALA A 79 -6.38 -20.49 -1.11
N ASP A 80 -7.33 -20.16 -1.99
CA ASP A 80 -8.11 -21.13 -2.77
C ASP A 80 -7.82 -21.11 -4.28
N LEU A 81 -6.94 -20.23 -4.76
CA LEU A 81 -6.58 -20.12 -6.18
C LEU A 81 -5.06 -20.11 -6.29
N ALA A 82 -4.49 -20.91 -7.20
CA ALA A 82 -3.04 -20.95 -7.51
C ALA A 82 -2.56 -19.67 -8.23
N PHE A 83 -3.02 -18.51 -7.77
CA PHE A 83 -2.81 -17.22 -8.36
C PHE A 83 -2.10 -16.35 -7.32
N ASP A 84 -0.81 -16.14 -7.57
CA ASP A 84 -0.02 -15.17 -6.84
C ASP A 84 -0.03 -13.84 -7.57
N LEU A 85 -0.23 -12.77 -6.81
CA LEU A 85 -0.28 -11.40 -7.26
C LEU A 85 0.93 -10.67 -6.71
N GLU A 86 1.92 -10.42 -7.57
CA GLU A 86 3.14 -9.74 -7.18
C GLU A 86 3.14 -8.27 -7.60
N TYR A 87 3.37 -7.40 -6.64
CA TYR A 87 3.42 -5.97 -6.85
C TYR A 87 4.68 -5.35 -6.26
N ARG A 88 5.08 -4.19 -6.80
CA ARG A 88 6.03 -3.27 -6.18
C ARG A 88 5.32 -1.98 -5.77
N ILE A 89 5.55 -1.53 -4.54
CA ILE A 89 5.04 -0.27 -4.03
C ILE A 89 5.90 0.85 -4.60
N LEU A 90 5.34 1.59 -5.56
CA LEU A 90 6.00 2.77 -6.16
C LEU A 90 5.85 4.00 -5.26
N LYS A 91 4.69 4.14 -4.60
CA LYS A 91 4.38 5.27 -3.73
C LYS A 91 3.32 4.86 -2.72
N VAL A 92 3.47 5.31 -1.47
CA VAL A 92 2.43 5.23 -0.45
C VAL A 92 2.52 6.42 0.49
N ASN A 93 1.37 7.02 0.80
CA ASN A 93 1.21 7.98 1.90
C ASN A 93 -0.21 7.87 2.47
N GLU A 94 -0.65 8.88 3.21
CA GLU A 94 -1.96 8.85 3.89
C GLU A 94 -3.17 8.89 2.94
N LYS A 95 -2.97 9.27 1.66
CA LYS A 95 -4.05 9.45 0.68
C LYS A 95 -3.92 8.58 -0.56
N GLU A 96 -2.70 8.30 -1.00
CA GLU A 96 -2.44 7.59 -2.25
C GLU A 96 -1.61 6.32 -2.04
N LEU A 97 -1.91 5.31 -2.85
CA LEU A 97 -1.14 4.10 -3.00
C LEU A 97 -0.97 3.84 -4.50
N ARG A 98 0.28 3.69 -4.96
CA ARG A 98 0.61 3.32 -6.35
C ARG A 98 1.38 2.01 -6.33
N LEU A 99 0.82 1.01 -7.00
CA LEU A 99 1.39 -0.32 -7.11
C LEU A 99 1.78 -0.59 -8.57
N PHE A 100 2.93 -1.21 -8.79
CA PHE A 100 3.31 -1.76 -10.08
C PHE A 100 3.04 -3.25 -10.09
N ASN A 101 2.15 -3.71 -10.97
CA ASN A 101 1.81 -5.11 -11.15
C ASN A 101 2.90 -5.80 -11.97
N LYS A 102 3.66 -6.71 -11.36
CA LYS A 102 4.78 -7.40 -12.05
C LYS A 102 4.31 -8.38 -13.11
N LYS A 103 3.05 -8.83 -13.07
CA LYS A 103 2.50 -9.78 -14.04
C LYS A 103 2.02 -9.08 -15.31
N THR A 104 1.40 -7.92 -15.18
CA THR A 104 0.82 -7.17 -16.31
C THR A 104 1.69 -6.00 -16.78
N ASN A 105 2.77 -5.68 -16.05
CA ASN A 105 3.58 -4.47 -16.23
C ASN A 105 2.76 -3.17 -16.18
N ALA A 106 1.63 -3.19 -15.47
CA ALA A 106 0.75 -2.04 -15.33
C ALA A 106 0.95 -1.35 -13.97
N GLU A 107 0.72 -0.06 -13.94
CA GLU A 107 0.62 0.70 -12.70
C GLU A 107 -0.82 0.88 -12.28
N GLU A 108 -1.12 0.47 -11.05
CA GLU A 108 -2.43 0.58 -10.44
C GLU A 108 -2.40 1.71 -9.39
N TYR A 109 -3.39 2.59 -9.46
CA TYR A 109 -3.49 3.77 -8.61
C TYR A 109 -4.71 3.64 -7.72
N PHE A 110 -4.50 3.88 -6.43
CA PHE A 110 -5.51 3.79 -5.42
C PHE A 110 -5.56 5.04 -4.55
N GLU A 111 -6.76 5.40 -4.12
CA GLU A 111 -7.03 6.44 -3.13
C GLU A 111 -7.56 5.82 -1.84
N LYS A 112 -7.19 6.41 -0.70
CA LYS A 112 -7.71 6.00 0.61
C LYS A 112 -9.22 6.26 0.67
N ASN A 113 -10.01 5.27 1.08
CA ASN A 113 -11.43 5.44 1.41
C ASN A 113 -11.61 6.04 2.81
#